data_AF-A0A812X0A4-F1
#
_entry.id   AF-A0A812X0A4-F1
#
_cell.length_a   1.000
_cell.length_b   1.000
_cell.length_c   1.000
_cell.angle_alpha   90.00
_cell.angle_beta   90.00
_cell.angle_gamma   90.00
#
_symmetry.space_group_name_H-M   'P 1'
#
loop_
_entity.id
_entity.type
_entity.pdbx_description
1 polymer ?
#
loop_
_entity_poly.entity_id
_entity_poly.type
_entity_poly.pdbx_seq_one_letter_code
_entity_poly.pdbx_strand_id
1 'polypeptide(L)'
;QELPHEEAEPGEQEPEGPSFPAGIYVLLRPTFVSPAADIFAPDDDELIAELEEGEEIEIVEVEDFPEEERVRGRILDPDGWVTLMNTATGTVWASLK
;
A
#
# COMPACT_ATOMS: atom_id res chain seq x y z
N GLN A 1 0.51 -25.79 -43.86
CA GLN A 1 0.99 -24.43 -43.54
C GLN A 1 0.47 -24.17 -42.14
N GLU A 2 1.24 -24.64 -41.16
CA GLU A 2 0.91 -24.54 -39.74
C GLU A 2 1.57 -23.25 -39.27
N LEU A 3 0.75 -22.27 -38.92
CA LEU A 3 1.21 -21.07 -38.21
C LEU A 3 1.39 -21.48 -36.74
N PRO A 4 2.57 -21.40 -36.13
CA PRO A 4 2.66 -21.44 -34.68
C PRO A 4 2.05 -20.14 -34.15
N HIS A 5 0.96 -20.23 -33.39
CA HIS A 5 0.54 -19.19 -32.46
C HIS A 5 1.55 -19.21 -31.31
N GLU A 6 2.67 -18.51 -31.50
CA GLU A 6 3.56 -18.13 -30.42
C GLU A 6 3.32 -16.65 -30.12
N GLU A 7 3.45 -16.31 -28.85
CA GLU A 7 3.11 -15.03 -28.19
C GLU A 7 1.67 -14.96 -27.67
N ALA A 8 1.38 -15.84 -26.70
CA ALA A 8 0.59 -15.40 -25.55
C ALA A 8 1.38 -14.26 -24.88
N GLU A 9 0.88 -13.04 -24.97
CA GLU A 9 1.36 -11.92 -24.18
C GLU A 9 1.27 -12.34 -22.69
N PRO A 10 2.36 -12.38 -21.90
CA PRO A 10 2.24 -12.52 -20.46
C PRO A 10 1.82 -11.14 -19.92
N GLY A 11 0.58 -10.75 -20.22
CA GLY A 11 -0.04 -9.54 -19.71
C GLY A 11 -0.27 -9.68 -18.21
N GLU A 12 0.40 -8.83 -17.45
CA GLU A 12 0.22 -8.62 -16.03
C GLU A 12 0.34 -9.89 -15.16
N GLN A 13 1.59 -10.35 -14.98
CA GLN A 13 1.94 -10.84 -13.65
C GLN A 13 1.81 -9.63 -12.71
N GLU A 14 0.62 -9.44 -12.13
CA GLU A 14 0.44 -8.61 -10.93
C GLU A 14 1.58 -8.99 -9.99
N PRO A 15 2.47 -8.05 -9.62
CA PRO A 15 3.65 -8.41 -8.85
C PRO A 15 3.17 -9.13 -7.60
N GLU A 16 3.67 -10.35 -7.38
CA GLU A 16 3.58 -11.05 -6.10
C GLU A 16 4.45 -10.30 -5.09
N GLY A 17 4.11 -9.03 -4.83
CA GLY A 17 4.62 -8.22 -3.76
C GLY A 17 4.29 -8.88 -2.41
N PRO A 18 4.79 -8.32 -1.31
CA PRO A 18 4.35 -8.78 0.01
C PRO A 18 2.81 -8.73 0.03
N SER A 19 2.18 -9.90 0.11
CA SER A 19 0.72 -10.01 0.12
C SER A 19 0.23 -9.43 1.44
N PHE A 20 -0.04 -8.13 1.45
CA PHE A 20 -0.85 -7.49 2.47
C PHE A 20 -2.30 -7.70 2.02
N PRO A 21 -3.02 -8.72 2.52
CA PRO A 21 -4.41 -8.90 2.17
C PRO A 21 -5.23 -7.69 2.65
N ALA A 22 -6.31 -7.37 1.95
CA ALA A 22 -7.32 -6.48 2.50
C ALA A 22 -7.86 -7.06 3.82
N GLY A 23 -8.01 -6.23 4.84
CA GLY A 23 -8.39 -6.65 6.18
C GLY A 23 -8.13 -5.60 7.24
N ILE A 24 -8.35 -5.97 8.50
CA ILE A 24 -8.09 -5.08 9.64
C ILE A 24 -6.63 -5.17 10.04
N TYR A 25 -5.95 -4.03 10.03
CA TYR A 25 -4.58 -3.86 10.47
C TYR A 25 -4.54 -3.00 11.72
N VAL A 26 -3.59 -3.31 12.60
CA VAL A 26 -3.25 -2.48 13.75
C VAL A 26 -1.97 -1.74 13.42
N LEU A 27 -1.99 -0.42 13.58
CA LEU A 27 -0.79 0.40 13.44
C LEU A 27 0.19 0.09 14.56
N LEU A 28 1.41 -0.27 14.18
CA LEU A 28 2.54 -0.44 15.09
C LEU A 28 3.27 0.88 15.34
N ARG A 29 3.08 1.86 14.46
CA ARG A 29 3.74 3.16 14.48
C ARG A 29 2.79 4.23 13.92
N PRO A 30 2.94 5.50 14.35
CA PRO A 30 2.16 6.58 13.77
C PRO A 30 2.44 6.70 12.27
N THR A 31 1.39 6.94 11.51
CA THR A 31 1.42 7.13 10.06
C THR A 31 0.46 8.22 9.65
N PHE A 32 0.66 8.76 8.47
CA PHE A 32 -0.22 9.77 7.92
C PHE A 32 -1.10 9.15 6.84
N VAL A 33 -2.32 9.63 6.75
CA VAL A 33 -3.28 9.29 5.70
C VAL A 33 -3.25 10.40 4.67
N SER A 34 -2.84 10.07 3.45
CA SER A 34 -2.85 10.99 2.31
C SER A 34 -3.99 10.63 1.35
N PRO A 35 -4.65 11.60 0.70
CA PRO A 35 -5.63 11.31 -0.35
C PRO A 35 -4.98 10.69 -1.58
N ALA A 36 -3.72 11.04 -1.82
CA ALA A 36 -2.92 10.55 -2.92
C ALA A 36 -1.88 9.54 -2.42
N ALA A 37 -1.64 8.51 -3.23
CA ALA A 37 -0.61 7.55 -2.93
C ALA A 37 0.79 8.17 -3.11
N ASP A 38 1.03 9.12 -4.00
CA ASP A 38 2.39 9.63 -4.26
C ASP A 38 2.85 10.74 -3.28
N ILE A 39 1.93 11.46 -2.64
CA ILE A 39 2.24 12.64 -1.82
C ILE A 39 2.25 12.29 -0.33
N PHE A 40 3.43 11.99 0.20
CA PHE A 40 3.66 11.78 1.64
C PHE A 40 4.72 12.78 2.15
N ALA A 41 4.31 14.05 2.32
CA ALA A 41 5.13 15.05 2.98
C ALA A 41 4.52 15.44 4.34
N PRO A 42 5.31 15.53 5.42
CA PRO A 42 4.81 15.91 6.75
C PRO A 42 4.40 17.39 6.85
N ASP A 43 4.84 18.23 5.90
CA ASP A 43 4.47 19.64 5.77
C ASP A 43 3.32 19.86 4.77
N ASP A 44 2.69 18.77 4.29
CA ASP A 44 1.58 18.88 3.36
C ASP A 44 0.28 19.18 4.11
N ASP A 45 -0.35 20.31 3.79
CA ASP A 45 -1.68 20.66 4.31
C ASP A 45 -2.78 19.70 3.80
N GLU A 46 -2.46 18.79 2.87
CA GLU A 46 -3.39 17.85 2.25
C GLU A 46 -3.46 16.48 2.95
N LEU A 47 -2.86 16.35 4.15
CA LEU A 47 -3.05 15.17 4.99
C LEU A 47 -4.51 15.08 5.47
N ILE A 48 -5.14 13.91 5.25
CA ILE A 48 -6.53 13.66 5.66
C ILE A 48 -6.60 13.47 7.17
N ALA A 49 -5.71 12.64 7.69
CA ALA A 49 -5.63 12.31 9.10
C ALA A 49 -4.23 11.84 9.48
N GLU A 50 -3.88 12.03 10.75
CA GLU A 50 -2.76 11.35 11.37
C GLU A 50 -3.33 10.18 12.18
N LEU A 51 -2.78 8.99 11.95
CA LEU A 51 -3.14 7.81 12.70
C LEU A 51 -2.01 7.49 13.67
N GLU A 52 -2.35 7.28 14.92
CA GLU A 52 -1.41 6.98 15.98
C GLU A 52 -1.08 5.47 16.06
N GLU A 53 -0.03 5.12 16.80
CA GLU A 53 0.23 3.69 17.07
C GLU A 53 -0.93 3.09 17.88
N GLY A 54 -1.29 1.85 17.56
CA GLY A 54 -2.39 1.11 18.18
C GLY A 54 -3.76 1.34 17.54
N GLU A 55 -3.88 2.28 16.60
CA GLU A 55 -5.11 2.50 15.84
C GLU A 55 -5.41 1.32 14.90
N GLU A 56 -6.70 1.01 14.76
CA GLU A 56 -7.20 -0.05 13.88
C GLU A 56 -7.67 0.57 12.57
N ILE A 57 -7.14 0.06 11.45
CA ILE A 57 -7.50 0.51 10.12
C ILE A 57 -7.95 -0.65 9.24
N GLU A 58 -8.96 -0.40 8.42
CA GLU A 58 -9.43 -1.37 7.43
C GLU A 58 -8.78 -1.09 6.08
N ILE A 59 -7.87 -1.97 5.68
CA ILE A 59 -7.22 -1.92 4.37
C ILE A 59 -8.14 -2.60 3.36
N VAL A 60 -8.51 -1.87 2.32
CA VAL A 60 -9.35 -2.38 1.23
C VAL A 60 -8.59 -2.61 -0.07
N GLU A 61 -7.49 -1.90 -0.26
CA GLU A 61 -6.65 -1.97 -1.45
C GLU A 61 -5.20 -1.85 -1.01
N VAL A 62 -4.31 -2.57 -1.67
CA VAL A 62 -2.87 -2.47 -1.41
C VAL A 62 -2.19 -2.29 -2.75
N GLU A 63 -1.31 -1.30 -2.80
CA GLU A 63 -0.52 -1.00 -3.97
C GLU A 63 0.96 -0.94 -3.57
N ASP A 64 1.78 -1.71 -4.28
CA ASP A 64 3.22 -1.62 -4.16
C ASP A 64 3.75 -0.49 -5.07
N PHE A 65 4.62 0.32 -4.49
CA PHE A 65 5.37 1.36 -5.17
C PHE A 65 6.82 0.89 -5.23
N PRO A 66 7.19 0.03 -6.20
CA PRO A 66 8.55 -0.48 -6.32
C PRO A 66 9.54 0.64 -6.64
N GLU A 67 9.06 1.71 -7.29
CA GLU A 67 9.83 2.93 -7.55
C GLU A 67 10.18 3.73 -6.28
N GLU A 68 9.35 3.65 -5.24
CA GLU A 68 9.58 4.30 -3.95
C GLU A 68 9.99 3.32 -2.84
N GLU A 69 10.11 2.04 -3.18
CA GLU A 69 10.40 0.94 -2.27
C GLU A 69 9.46 0.94 -1.05
N ARG A 70 8.16 1.12 -1.34
CA ARG A 70 7.09 1.26 -0.33
C ARG A 70 5.88 0.44 -0.73
N VAL A 71 5.16 -0.03 0.28
CA VAL A 71 3.85 -0.64 0.15
C VAL A 71 2.87 0.29 0.82
N ARG A 72 1.85 0.69 0.06
CA ARG A 72 0.79 1.54 0.55
C ARG A 72 -0.50 0.76 0.57
N GLY A 73 -1.29 1.03 1.61
CA GLY A 73 -2.60 0.45 1.77
C GLY A 73 -3.63 1.56 1.77
N ARG A 74 -4.70 1.36 1.02
CA ARG A 74 -5.85 2.23 1.03
C ARG A 74 -6.81 1.81 2.12
N ILE A 75 -7.28 2.78 2.88
CA ILE A 75 -8.27 2.62 3.93
C ILE A 75 -9.60 3.27 3.53
N LEU A 76 -10.71 2.77 4.09
CA LEU A 76 -12.05 3.32 3.83
C LEU A 76 -12.44 4.46 4.77
N ASP A 77 -11.96 4.45 6.00
CA ASP A 77 -12.30 5.46 7.01
C ASP A 77 -11.10 5.70 7.93
N PRO A 78 -10.50 6.91 7.89
CA PRO A 78 -10.71 7.96 6.88
C PRO A 78 -10.32 7.49 5.46
N ASP A 79 -11.06 7.86 4.41
CA ASP A 79 -10.75 7.40 3.05
C ASP A 79 -9.39 7.95 2.59
N GLY A 80 -8.42 7.08 2.33
CA GLY A 80 -7.08 7.54 1.96
C GLY A 80 -6.03 6.45 1.93
N TRP A 81 -4.78 6.83 1.73
CA TRP A 81 -3.63 5.96 1.61
C TRP A 81 -2.74 6.09 2.84
N VAL A 82 -2.32 4.95 3.38
CA VAL A 82 -1.36 4.85 4.46
C VAL A 82 -0.15 4.06 4.00
N THR A 83 1.02 4.36 4.56
CA THR A 83 2.19 3.50 4.38
C THR A 83 2.01 2.25 5.25
N LEU A 84 2.01 1.06 4.64
CA LEU A 84 1.97 -0.23 5.34
C LEU A 84 3.39 -0.73 5.66
N MET A 85 4.28 -0.62 4.68
CA MET A 85 5.66 -1.09 4.81
C MET A 85 6.59 -0.31 3.89
N ASN A 86 7.85 -0.17 4.26
CA ASN A 86 8.92 0.29 3.41
C ASN A 86 9.81 -0.91 3.09
N THR A 87 9.86 -1.32 1.82
CA THR A 87 10.62 -2.47 1.36
C THR A 87 12.13 -2.19 1.32
N ALA A 88 12.55 -0.92 1.19
CA ALA A 88 13.97 -0.55 1.24
C ALA A 88 14.61 -0.83 2.60
N THR A 89 13.89 -0.52 3.68
CA THR A 89 14.37 -0.62 5.07
C THR A 89 13.82 -1.85 5.79
N GLY A 90 12.77 -2.48 5.27
CA GLY A 90 12.00 -3.52 5.97
C GLY A 90 11.14 -2.98 7.12
N THR A 91 10.91 -1.67 7.17
CA THR A 91 10.12 -1.04 8.23
C THR A 91 8.64 -1.30 8.00
N VAL A 92 7.96 -1.88 8.99
CA VAL A 92 6.51 -2.14 8.95
C VAL A 92 5.79 -1.12 9.83
N TRP A 93 4.73 -0.50 9.31
CA TRP A 93 3.87 0.43 10.04
C TRP A 93 2.60 -0.21 10.55
N ALA A 94 2.08 -1.22 9.85
CA ALA A 94 0.85 -1.90 10.25
C ALA A 94 1.01 -3.42 10.22
N SER A 95 0.42 -4.10 11.19
CA SER A 95 0.35 -5.56 11.24
C SER A 95 -1.09 -6.03 11.13
N LEU A 96 -1.31 -7.11 10.38
CA LEU A 96 -2.62 -7.77 10.33
C LEU A 96 -3.03 -8.20 11.75
N LYS A 97 -4.30 -7.95 12.10
CA LYS A 97 -4.88 -8.29 13.40
C LYS A 97 -5.36 -9.74 13.49
#